data_AF-A0A934AW09-F1
#
_entry.id   AF-A0A934AW09-F1
#
_cell.length_a   1.000
_cell.length_b   1.000
_cell.length_c   1.000
_cell.angle_alpha   90.00
_cell.angle_beta   90.00
_cell.angle_gamma   90.00
#
_symmetry.space_group_name_H-M   'P 1'
#
loop_
_entity.id
_entity.type
_entity.pdbx_description
1 polymer ?
#
loop_
_entity_poly.entity_id
_entity_poly.type
_entity_poly.pdbx_seq_one_letter_code
_entity_poly.pdbx_strand_id
1 'polypeptide(L)'
;MLTKRGKKLKSLHGGTSISHLRDKFRQILSIKESPHRIALAFSVGVFIGMSPLIGLHTVLGLLVAFVFRLNKFVSIVGIYVTNPWTIVPIYSLGIWIGARLLGMHHIIPDIDWAHLSIKELLHTMGPLLMPFLLGTTVLGSVSALLSYFIIYRTVRRNRV
;
A
#
# COMPACT_ATOMS: atom_id res chain seq x y z
N MET A 1 -9.85 21.61 66.09
CA MET A 1 -11.00 21.15 65.27
C MET A 1 -11.07 22.01 64.01
N LEU A 2 -10.33 21.72 62.94
CA LEU A 2 -10.63 20.72 61.89
C LEU A 2 -12.08 20.79 61.40
N THR A 3 -12.33 21.37 60.21
CA THR A 3 -12.88 20.61 59.07
C THR A 3 -13.08 21.45 57.79
N LYS A 4 -12.59 20.88 56.67
CA LYS A 4 -13.16 20.93 55.32
C LYS A 4 -13.07 22.26 54.53
N ARG A 5 -11.84 22.66 54.20
CA ARG A 5 -11.54 23.50 53.02
C ARG A 5 -10.88 22.71 51.88
N GLY A 6 -11.15 21.41 51.78
CA GLY A 6 -10.66 20.54 50.72
C GLY A 6 -11.80 20.04 49.85
N LYS A 7 -12.28 20.86 48.88
CA LYS A 7 -13.14 20.39 47.77
C LYS A 7 -13.46 21.47 46.72
N LYS A 8 -12.49 22.26 46.28
CA LYS A 8 -12.69 23.07 45.07
C LYS A 8 -11.35 23.54 44.50
N LEU A 9 -10.64 22.65 43.80
CA LEU A 9 -9.53 22.97 42.89
C LEU A 9 -9.09 21.70 42.13
N LYS A 10 -10.06 20.96 41.58
CA LYS A 10 -9.83 19.98 40.50
C LYS A 10 -10.64 20.42 39.29
N SER A 11 -10.31 21.58 38.74
CA SER A 11 -10.83 22.03 37.45
C SER A 11 -9.80 22.90 36.75
N LEU A 12 -8.64 22.34 36.43
CA LEU A 12 -7.71 22.96 35.51
C LEU A 12 -7.43 21.96 34.39
N HIS A 13 -8.38 21.97 33.45
CA HIS A 13 -8.25 21.80 32.02
C HIS A 13 -6.81 21.59 31.50
N GLY A 14 -6.55 20.41 30.97
CA GLY A 14 -5.36 20.10 30.16
C GLY A 14 -5.49 18.81 29.34
N GLY A 15 -6.71 18.34 29.06
CA GLY A 15 -6.98 17.00 28.50
C GLY A 15 -7.50 16.94 27.06
N THR A 16 -7.37 18.01 26.28
CA THR A 16 -8.20 18.26 25.08
C THR A 16 -7.49 18.12 23.72
N SER A 17 -6.39 17.37 23.62
CA SER A 17 -5.77 17.09 22.30
C SER A 17 -5.57 15.59 22.03
N ILE A 18 -4.97 14.86 22.98
CA ILE A 18 -4.62 13.44 22.79
C ILE A 18 -5.88 12.54 22.82
N SER A 19 -6.89 12.88 23.61
CA SER A 19 -8.14 12.10 23.74
C SER A 19 -8.96 12.14 22.44
N HIS A 20 -9.16 13.33 21.86
CA HIS A 20 -9.87 13.50 20.58
C HIS A 20 -9.13 12.86 19.41
N LEU A 21 -7.79 12.93 19.39
CA LEU A 21 -6.98 12.24 18.39
C LEU A 21 -7.10 10.72 18.53
N ARG A 22 -7.02 10.19 19.75
CA ARG A 22 -7.19 8.76 20.02
C ARG A 22 -8.59 8.27 19.64
N ASP A 23 -9.62 9.07 19.90
CA ASP A 23 -11.00 8.70 19.61
C ASP A 23 -11.28 8.75 18.11
N LYS A 24 -10.75 9.75 17.38
CA LYS A 24 -10.75 9.75 15.90
C LYS A 24 -9.95 8.58 15.34
N PHE A 25 -8.79 8.27 15.90
CA PHE A 25 -7.98 7.12 15.50
C PHE A 25 -8.76 5.81 15.72
N ARG A 26 -9.43 5.65 16.87
CA ARG A 26 -10.32 4.51 17.13
C ARG A 26 -11.51 4.46 16.18
N GLN A 27 -12.06 5.60 15.77
CA GLN A 27 -13.13 5.65 14.79
C GLN A 27 -12.65 5.24 13.38
N ILE A 28 -11.42 5.63 13.00
CA ILE A 28 -10.76 5.24 11.75
C ILE A 28 -10.38 3.75 11.78
N LEU A 29 -9.90 3.26 12.92
CA LEU A 29 -9.48 1.86 13.13
C LEU A 29 -10.67 0.91 13.40
N SER A 30 -11.84 1.44 13.78
CA SER A 30 -13.07 0.66 13.89
C SER A 30 -13.62 0.41 12.49
N ILE A 31 -13.14 -0.67 11.87
CA ILE A 31 -13.60 -1.06 10.55
C ILE A 31 -15.00 -1.70 10.69
N LYS A 32 -16.05 -0.87 10.65
CA LYS A 32 -17.47 -1.29 10.63
C LYS A 32 -17.96 -1.76 9.24
N GLU A 33 -17.08 -1.70 8.24
CA GLU A 33 -17.35 -2.08 6.85
C GLU A 33 -17.65 -3.58 6.71
N SER A 34 -18.41 -4.00 5.70
CA SER A 34 -18.63 -5.44 5.44
C SER A 34 -17.31 -6.15 5.07
N PRO A 35 -17.16 -7.47 5.31
CA PRO A 35 -15.93 -8.20 4.95
C PRO A 35 -15.55 -8.03 3.48
N HIS A 36 -16.57 -7.97 2.61
CA HIS A 36 -16.41 -7.70 1.19
C HIS A 36 -15.77 -6.34 0.91
N ARG A 37 -16.26 -5.25 1.52
CA ARG A 37 -15.72 -3.89 1.32
C ARG A 37 -14.28 -3.76 1.82
N ILE A 38 -13.94 -4.45 2.90
CA ILE A 38 -12.57 -4.47 3.46
C ILE A 38 -11.64 -5.20 2.49
N ALA A 39 -12.03 -6.39 2.03
CA ALA A 39 -11.27 -7.15 1.07
C ALA A 39 -11.06 -6.39 -0.24
N LEU A 40 -12.12 -5.75 -0.75
CA LEU A 40 -12.06 -4.93 -1.96
C LEU A 40 -11.09 -3.75 -1.78
N ALA A 41 -11.25 -2.97 -0.70
CA ALA A 41 -10.35 -1.84 -0.39
C ALA A 41 -8.89 -2.27 -0.32
N PHE A 42 -8.59 -3.39 0.35
CA PHE A 42 -7.24 -3.90 0.46
C PHE A 42 -6.69 -4.34 -0.90
N SER A 43 -7.46 -5.12 -1.67
CA SER A 43 -7.03 -5.64 -2.98
C SER A 43 -6.75 -4.54 -4.01
N VAL A 44 -7.58 -3.49 -4.03
CA VAL A 44 -7.35 -2.30 -4.86
C VAL A 44 -6.07 -1.59 -4.43
N GLY A 45 -5.83 -1.48 -3.12
CA GLY A 45 -4.58 -0.94 -2.59
C GLY A 45 -3.35 -1.74 -3.06
N VAL A 46 -3.41 -3.07 -2.97
CA VAL A 46 -2.33 -3.97 -3.44
C VAL A 46 -2.08 -3.81 -4.94
N PHE A 47 -3.14 -3.79 -5.75
CA PHE A 47 -3.02 -3.60 -7.21
C PHE A 47 -2.28 -2.30 -7.54
N ILE A 48 -2.69 -1.20 -6.89
CA ILE A 48 -2.12 0.12 -7.13
C ILE A 48 -0.68 0.19 -6.58
N GLY A 49 -0.42 -0.38 -5.41
CA GLY A 49 0.92 -0.43 -4.82
C GLY A 49 1.91 -1.21 -5.67
N MET A 50 1.47 -2.29 -6.35
CA MET A 50 2.32 -3.07 -7.26
C MET A 50 2.33 -2.55 -8.70
N SER A 51 1.51 -1.54 -9.00
CA SER A 51 1.44 -0.96 -10.34
C SER A 51 2.77 -0.29 -10.73
N PRO A 52 3.07 -0.17 -12.04
CA PRO A 52 4.31 0.43 -12.51
C PRO A 52 4.42 1.95 -12.26
N LEU A 53 3.44 2.57 -11.60
CA LEU A 53 3.36 4.00 -11.34
C LEU A 53 4.20 4.36 -10.10
N ILE A 54 5.52 4.27 -10.25
CA ILE A 54 6.48 4.60 -9.20
C ILE A 54 6.29 6.07 -8.76
N GLY A 55 6.16 6.30 -7.46
CA GLY A 55 5.95 7.64 -6.87
C GLY A 55 4.52 8.18 -6.93
N LEU A 56 3.71 7.79 -7.92
CA LEU A 56 2.32 8.25 -8.06
C LEU A 56 1.28 7.29 -7.44
N HIS A 57 1.64 6.05 -7.17
CA HIS A 57 0.72 5.02 -6.66
C HIS A 57 0.01 5.41 -5.35
N THR A 58 0.64 6.14 -4.44
CA THR A 58 -0.02 6.55 -3.18
C THR A 58 -1.13 7.57 -3.43
N VAL A 59 -0.86 8.58 -4.26
CA VAL A 59 -1.87 9.60 -4.61
C VAL A 59 -2.99 8.97 -5.43
N LEU A 60 -2.64 8.15 -6.42
CA LEU A 60 -3.62 7.45 -7.24
C LEU A 60 -4.45 6.47 -6.41
N GLY A 61 -3.83 5.78 -5.48
CA GLY A 61 -4.50 4.85 -4.56
C GLY A 61 -5.49 5.54 -3.65
N LEU A 62 -5.15 6.72 -3.14
CA LEU A 62 -6.08 7.53 -2.36
C LEU A 62 -7.22 8.09 -3.22
N LEU A 63 -6.94 8.50 -4.46
CA LEU A 63 -7.94 8.99 -5.39
C LEU A 63 -8.92 7.88 -5.78
N VAL A 64 -8.42 6.70 -6.13
CA VAL A 64 -9.25 5.52 -6.41
C VAL A 64 -10.07 5.15 -5.17
N ALA A 65 -9.46 5.08 -3.99
CA ALA A 65 -10.19 4.80 -2.76
C ALA A 65 -11.29 5.84 -2.49
N PHE A 66 -11.05 7.12 -2.81
CA PHE A 66 -12.04 8.18 -2.70
C PHE A 66 -13.20 8.01 -3.70
N VAL A 67 -12.89 7.80 -4.99
CA VAL A 67 -13.89 7.65 -6.07
C VAL A 67 -14.79 6.44 -5.81
N PHE A 68 -14.21 5.30 -5.46
CA PHE A 68 -14.95 4.07 -5.18
C PHE A 68 -15.52 4.00 -3.75
N ARG A 69 -15.38 5.09 -2.96
CA ARG A 69 -15.84 5.17 -1.56
C ARG A 69 -15.34 3.99 -0.71
N LEU A 70 -14.11 3.56 -0.96
CA LEU A 70 -13.43 2.49 -0.22
C LEU A 70 -12.86 3.04 1.09
N ASN A 71 -12.64 2.14 2.05
CA ASN A 71 -12.00 2.53 3.30
C ASN A 71 -10.55 2.97 3.01
N LYS A 72 -10.28 4.26 3.22
CA LYS A 72 -8.97 4.87 2.94
C LYS A 72 -7.85 4.22 3.73
N PHE A 73 -8.07 3.93 5.02
CA PHE A 73 -7.07 3.29 5.87
C PHE A 73 -6.71 1.90 5.35
N VAL A 74 -7.72 1.07 5.06
CA VAL A 74 -7.49 -0.29 4.52
C VAL A 74 -6.79 -0.23 3.15
N SER A 75 -7.16 0.74 2.31
CA SER A 75 -6.52 0.93 1.01
C SER A 75 -5.05 1.32 1.15
N ILE A 76 -4.72 2.24 2.06
CA ILE A 76 -3.34 2.63 2.39
C ILE A 76 -2.53 1.42 2.85
N VAL A 77 -3.08 0.59 3.74
CA VAL A 77 -2.39 -0.63 4.20
C VAL A 77 -2.10 -1.57 3.02
N GLY A 78 -3.03 -1.73 2.08
CA GLY A 78 -2.81 -2.49 0.85
C GLY A 78 -1.73 -1.88 -0.05
N ILE A 79 -1.71 -0.55 -0.23
CA ILE A 79 -0.69 0.17 -1.01
C ILE A 79 0.72 -0.07 -0.45
N TYR A 80 0.87 0.01 0.87
CA TYR A 80 2.15 -0.17 1.56
C TYR A 80 2.63 -1.63 1.67
N VAL A 81 1.94 -2.58 1.02
CA VAL A 81 2.53 -3.88 0.70
C VAL A 81 3.79 -3.71 -0.16
N THR A 82 3.81 -2.71 -1.05
CA THR A 82 5.00 -2.28 -1.78
C THR A 82 5.70 -1.14 -1.02
N ASN A 83 6.50 -1.50 -0.01
CA ASN A 83 7.30 -0.57 0.78
C ASN A 83 8.79 -0.63 0.37
N PRO A 84 9.68 0.25 0.88
CA PRO A 84 11.09 0.27 0.47
C PRO A 84 11.83 -1.07 0.58
N TRP A 85 11.40 -1.95 1.49
CA TRP A 85 12.01 -3.27 1.67
C TRP A 85 11.46 -4.30 0.68
N THR A 86 10.21 -4.16 0.23
CA THR A 86 9.56 -5.12 -0.68
C THR A 86 9.54 -4.66 -2.13
N ILE A 87 9.79 -3.39 -2.42
CA ILE A 87 9.74 -2.84 -3.78
C ILE A 87 10.74 -3.51 -4.72
N VAL A 88 11.97 -3.75 -4.26
CA VAL A 88 13.03 -4.39 -5.05
C VAL A 88 12.63 -5.81 -5.47
N PRO A 89 12.26 -6.73 -4.55
CA PRO A 89 11.85 -8.07 -4.95
C PRO A 89 10.56 -8.09 -5.78
N ILE A 90 9.57 -7.23 -5.48
CA ILE A 90 8.31 -7.16 -6.25
C ILE A 90 8.58 -6.73 -7.70
N TYR A 91 9.37 -5.68 -7.90
CA TYR A 91 9.63 -5.15 -9.25
C TYR A 91 10.59 -6.03 -10.04
N SER A 92 11.59 -6.62 -9.40
CA SER A 92 12.45 -7.64 -10.03
C SER A 92 11.64 -8.84 -10.50
N LEU A 93 10.69 -9.32 -9.68
CA LEU A 93 9.78 -10.39 -10.07
C LEU A 93 8.85 -9.95 -11.21
N GLY A 94 8.33 -8.72 -11.15
CA GLY A 94 7.54 -8.12 -12.24
C GLY A 94 8.30 -8.12 -13.56
N ILE A 95 9.52 -7.58 -13.59
CA ILE A 95 10.38 -7.57 -14.79
C ILE A 95 10.62 -9.00 -15.29
N TRP A 96 10.93 -9.94 -14.39
CA TRP A 96 11.15 -11.33 -14.76
C TRP A 96 9.90 -11.97 -15.39
N ILE A 97 8.71 -11.78 -14.80
CA ILE A 97 7.44 -12.25 -15.35
C ILE A 97 7.21 -11.65 -16.73
N GLY A 98 7.33 -10.32 -16.87
CA GLY A 98 7.09 -9.65 -18.14
C GLY A 98 8.10 -10.02 -19.22
N ALA A 99 9.37 -10.19 -18.86
CA ALA A 99 10.41 -10.65 -19.79
C ALA A 99 10.10 -12.06 -20.30
N ARG A 100 9.67 -12.97 -19.42
CA ARG A 100 9.23 -14.31 -19.82
C ARG A 100 8.02 -14.29 -20.74
N LEU A 101 7.04 -13.42 -20.47
CA LEU A 101 5.86 -13.25 -21.32
C LEU A 101 6.20 -12.66 -22.70
N LEU A 102 7.24 -11.83 -22.78
CA LEU A 102 7.73 -11.23 -24.03
C LEU A 102 8.78 -12.11 -24.76
N GLY A 103 9.10 -13.29 -24.24
CA GLY A 103 10.12 -14.17 -24.83
C GLY A 103 11.56 -13.65 -24.72
N MET A 104 11.83 -12.77 -23.76
CA MET A 104 13.16 -12.24 -23.52
C MET A 104 14.00 -13.21 -22.67
N HIS A 105 15.21 -13.50 -23.14
CA HIS A 105 16.16 -14.37 -22.44
C HIS A 105 17.24 -13.59 -21.68
N HIS A 106 17.52 -12.35 -22.10
CA HIS A 106 18.51 -11.49 -21.47
C HIS A 106 17.80 -10.37 -20.70
N ILE A 107 17.81 -10.49 -19.37
CA ILE A 107 17.09 -9.58 -18.45
C ILE A 107 18.05 -8.88 -17.50
N ILE A 108 19.27 -9.41 -17.36
CA ILE A 108 20.33 -8.82 -16.55
C ILE A 108 21.09 -7.88 -17.47
N PRO A 109 21.03 -6.56 -17.24
CA PRO A 109 21.79 -5.62 -18.02
C PRO A 109 23.27 -5.69 -17.64
N ASP A 110 24.14 -5.75 -18.64
CA ASP A 110 25.57 -5.55 -18.45
C ASP A 110 25.82 -4.06 -18.20
N ILE A 111 26.08 -3.71 -16.94
CA ILE A 111 26.38 -2.34 -16.53
C ILE A 111 27.90 -2.18 -16.46
N ASP A 112 28.46 -1.36 -17.34
CA ASP A 112 29.83 -0.88 -17.18
C ASP A 112 29.86 0.22 -16.13
N TRP A 113 30.27 -0.15 -14.92
CA TRP A 113 30.39 0.77 -13.78
C TRP A 113 31.46 1.84 -13.99
N ALA A 114 32.40 1.65 -14.92
CA ALA A 114 33.47 2.60 -15.20
C ALA A 114 33.04 3.76 -16.11
N HIS A 115 32.02 3.57 -16.96
CA HIS A 115 31.58 4.55 -17.96
C HIS A 115 30.09 4.90 -17.87
N LEU A 116 29.55 5.00 -16.66
CA LEU A 116 28.14 5.34 -16.41
C LEU A 116 27.74 6.70 -17.02
N SER A 117 27.12 6.66 -18.19
CA SER A 117 26.47 7.80 -18.85
C SER A 117 24.95 7.64 -18.85
N ILE A 118 24.22 8.76 -18.76
CA ILE A 118 22.75 8.77 -18.87
C ILE A 118 22.28 8.11 -20.18
N LYS A 119 23.04 8.30 -21.26
CA LYS A 119 22.72 7.73 -22.57
C LYS A 119 22.84 6.21 -22.56
N GLU A 120 23.88 5.67 -21.92
CA GLU A 120 24.05 4.23 -21.75
C GLU A 120 22.99 3.64 -20.83
N LEU A 121 22.69 4.32 -19.72
CA LEU A 121 21.64 3.91 -18.81
C LEU A 121 20.28 3.80 -19.53
N LEU A 122 19.91 4.80 -20.33
CA LEU A 122 18.65 4.78 -21.09
C LEU A 122 18.64 3.69 -22.18
N HIS A 123 19.77 3.45 -22.84
CA HIS A 123 19.90 2.38 -23.83
C HIS A 123 19.73 0.99 -23.20
N THR A 124 20.29 0.80 -22.01
CA THR A 124 20.30 -0.49 -21.31
C THR A 124 19.00 -0.74 -20.53
N MET A 125 18.40 0.29 -19.92
CA MET A 125 17.14 0.18 -19.15
C MET A 125 15.89 0.34 -20.01
N GLY A 126 15.98 1.05 -21.14
CA GLY A 126 14.83 1.33 -22.02
C GLY A 126 14.06 0.08 -22.46
N PRO A 127 14.74 -0.99 -22.92
CA PRO A 127 14.09 -2.25 -23.27
C PRO A 127 13.41 -2.96 -22.08
N LEU A 128 13.83 -2.69 -20.84
CA LEU A 128 13.23 -3.27 -19.63
C LEU A 128 11.91 -2.60 -19.24
N LEU A 129 11.56 -1.46 -19.84
CA LEU A 129 10.32 -0.76 -19.53
C LEU A 129 9.09 -1.60 -19.88
N MET A 130 9.06 -2.22 -21.06
CA MET A 130 7.92 -3.01 -21.48
C MET A 130 7.69 -4.29 -20.65
N PRO A 131 8.71 -5.12 -20.35
CA PRO A 131 8.55 -6.24 -19.43
C PRO A 131 8.22 -5.76 -18.01
N PHE A 132 8.76 -4.62 -17.55
CA PHE A 132 8.35 -4.04 -16.28
C PHE A 132 6.85 -3.72 -16.24
N LEU A 133 6.33 -2.97 -17.23
CA LEU A 133 4.92 -2.58 -17.30
C LEU A 133 4.00 -3.81 -17.36
N LEU A 134 4.29 -4.75 -18.26
CA LEU A 134 3.49 -5.95 -18.45
C LEU A 134 3.50 -6.83 -17.19
N GLY A 135 4.69 -7.12 -16.68
CA GLY A 135 4.86 -8.08 -15.60
C GLY A 135 4.40 -7.55 -14.25
N THR A 136 4.59 -6.26 -13.94
CA THR A 136 4.01 -5.63 -12.73
C THR A 136 2.49 -5.56 -12.79
N THR A 137 1.91 -5.31 -13.97
CA THR A 137 0.46 -5.35 -14.16
C THR A 137 -0.10 -6.75 -13.88
N VAL A 138 0.51 -7.79 -14.46
CA VAL A 138 0.11 -9.19 -14.23
C VAL A 138 0.29 -9.58 -12.77
N LEU A 139 1.47 -9.31 -12.19
CA LEU A 139 1.76 -9.61 -10.79
C LEU A 139 0.82 -8.88 -9.84
N GLY A 140 0.53 -7.60 -10.11
CA GLY A 140 -0.40 -6.78 -9.35
C GLY A 140 -1.82 -7.34 -9.42
N SER A 141 -2.31 -7.73 -10.61
CA SER A 141 -3.64 -8.32 -10.78
C SER A 141 -3.78 -9.65 -10.01
N VAL A 142 -2.78 -10.53 -10.12
CA VAL A 142 -2.78 -11.81 -9.39
C VAL A 142 -2.75 -11.56 -7.88
N SER A 143 -1.87 -10.68 -7.41
CA SER A 143 -1.75 -10.34 -5.98
C SER A 143 -3.01 -9.67 -5.44
N ALA A 144 -3.67 -8.83 -6.22
CA ALA A 144 -4.95 -8.21 -5.87
C ALA A 144 -6.05 -9.25 -5.70
N LEU A 145 -6.18 -10.18 -6.65
CA LEU A 145 -7.16 -11.28 -6.56
C LEU A 145 -6.90 -12.15 -5.33
N LEU A 146 -5.66 -12.60 -5.12
CA LEU A 146 -5.29 -13.42 -3.98
C LEU A 146 -5.57 -12.70 -2.66
N SER A 147 -5.15 -11.45 -2.55
CA SER A 147 -5.36 -10.65 -1.33
C SER A 147 -6.84 -10.42 -1.03
N TYR A 148 -7.68 -10.20 -2.04
CA TYR A 148 -9.13 -10.13 -1.87
C TYR A 148 -9.67 -11.40 -1.17
N PHE A 149 -9.34 -12.59 -1.68
CA PHE A 149 -9.83 -13.84 -1.10
C PHE A 149 -9.29 -14.08 0.32
N ILE A 150 -8.00 -13.78 0.55
CA ILE A 150 -7.35 -13.95 1.87
C ILE A 150 -8.01 -13.04 2.90
N ILE A 151 -8.17 -11.75 2.59
CA ILE A 151 -8.76 -10.77 3.51
C ILE A 151 -10.24 -11.07 3.72
N TYR A 152 -10.98 -11.40 2.67
CA TYR A 152 -12.40 -11.76 2.79
C TYR A 152 -12.60 -12.95 3.72
N ARG A 153 -11.82 -14.03 3.54
CA ARG A 153 -11.90 -15.24 4.38
C ARG A 153 -11.50 -14.94 5.83
N THR A 154 -10.39 -14.22 6.03
CA THR A 154 -9.89 -13.87 7.37
C THR A 154 -10.90 -13.02 8.15
N VAL A 155 -11.44 -11.97 7.52
CA VAL A 155 -12.41 -11.07 8.17
C VAL A 155 -13.73 -11.78 8.41
N ARG A 156 -14.20 -12.61 7.47
CA ARG A 156 -15.43 -13.39 7.64
C ARG A 156 -15.31 -14.38 8.79
N ARG A 157 -14.16 -15.05 8.94
CA ARG A 157 -13.93 -16.02 10.02
C ARG A 157 -13.91 -15.38 11.41
N ASN A 158 -13.34 -14.18 11.53
CA ASN A 158 -13.17 -13.50 12.80
C ASN A 158 -14.37 -12.64 13.23
N ARG A 159 -15.46 -12.65 12.45
CA ARG A 159 -16.73 -11.95 12.75
C ARG A 159 -17.88 -12.88 13.15
N VAL A 160 -17.62 -14.18 13.23
CA VAL A 160 -18.48 -15.18 13.89
C VAL A 160 -18.14 -15.17 15.36
#